data_AF-A0A2R8C0Z9-F1
#
_entry.id   AF-A0A2R8C0Z9-F1
#
_cell.length_a   1.000
_cell.length_b   1.000
_cell.length_c   1.000
_cell.angle_alpha   90.00
_cell.angle_beta   90.00
_cell.angle_gamma   90.00
#
_symmetry.space_group_name_H-M   'P 1'
#
loop_
_entity.id
_entity.type
_entity.pdbx_description
1 polymer ?
#
loop_
_entity_poly.entity_id
_entity_poly.type
_entity_poly.pdbx_seq_one_letter_code
_entity_poly.pdbx_strand_id
1 'polypeptide(L)'
;MCGLAKGKGLELIGTVRGDGSNDELPALCATHVLNTEDGEFVLRAREIIRDLKPKVVLDAVTDQTAERTFLSMPFGSRWIAYGKLGDQVVPR
;
A
#
# COMPACT_ATOMS: atom_id res chain seq x y z
N MET A 1 -10.07 -4.06 -4.59
CA MET A 1 -8.75 -4.10 -5.27
C MET A 1 -8.16 -5.52 -5.28
N CYS A 2 -8.18 -6.20 -4.13
CA CYS A 2 -7.57 -7.53 -3.97
C CYS A 2 -8.03 -8.59 -5.00
N GLY A 3 -9.35 -8.80 -5.14
CA GLY A 3 -9.89 -9.76 -6.12
C GLY A 3 -9.55 -9.45 -7.58
N LEU A 4 -9.38 -8.17 -7.94
CA LEU A 4 -9.00 -7.76 -9.29
C LEU A 4 -7.51 -8.05 -9.58
N ALA A 5 -6.63 -7.79 -8.61
CA ALA A 5 -5.21 -8.14 -8.72
C ALA A 5 -5.04 -9.66 -8.90
N LYS A 6 -5.74 -10.45 -8.06
CA LYS A 6 -5.75 -11.92 -8.16
C LYS A 6 -6.26 -12.40 -9.52
N GLY A 7 -7.38 -11.86 -10.00
CA GLY A 7 -7.95 -12.21 -11.32
C GLY A 7 -7.06 -11.83 -12.52
N LYS A 8 -6.10 -10.91 -12.32
CA LYS A 8 -5.11 -10.51 -13.33
C LYS A 8 -3.73 -11.16 -13.13
N GLY A 9 -3.57 -12.02 -12.12
CA GLY A 9 -2.28 -12.63 -11.80
C GLY A 9 -1.20 -11.62 -11.37
N LEU A 10 -1.61 -10.50 -10.77
CA LEU A 10 -0.70 -9.45 -10.32
C LEU A 10 -0.32 -9.68 -8.85
N GLU A 11 0.96 -9.50 -8.54
CA GLU A 11 1.43 -9.42 -7.16
C GLU A 11 0.98 -8.10 -6.52
N LEU A 12 0.44 -8.19 -5.31
CA LEU A 12 -0.10 -7.05 -4.58
C LEU A 12 0.63 -6.87 -3.26
N ILE A 13 1.10 -5.64 -3.01
CA ILE A 13 1.57 -5.19 -1.70
C ILE A 13 0.41 -4.44 -1.05
N GLY A 14 -0.15 -4.98 0.02
CA GLY A 14 -1.20 -4.37 0.82
C GLY A 14 -0.62 -3.58 2.00
N THR A 15 -1.27 -2.48 2.36
CA THR A 15 -0.96 -1.70 3.55
C THR A 15 -2.18 -1.64 4.47
N VAL A 16 -1.98 -1.78 5.77
CA VAL A 16 -3.03 -1.67 6.79
C VAL A 16 -2.66 -0.72 7.91
N ARG A 17 -3.67 -0.28 8.67
CA ARG A 17 -3.51 0.42 9.95
C ARG A 17 -3.97 -0.53 11.05
N GLY A 18 -3.12 -0.77 12.05
CA GLY A 18 -3.37 -1.70 13.15
C GLY A 18 -3.20 -3.18 12.80
N ASP A 19 -3.10 -4.01 13.84
CA ASP A 19 -2.75 -5.43 13.72
C ASP A 19 -3.93 -6.32 13.31
N GLY A 20 -5.16 -5.81 13.40
CA GLY A 20 -6.39 -6.58 13.21
C GLY A 20 -6.70 -7.04 11.79
N SER A 21 -5.85 -6.76 10.80
CA SER A 21 -6.09 -7.12 9.39
C SER A 21 -4.92 -7.84 8.70
N ASN A 22 -3.84 -8.14 9.44
CA ASN A 22 -2.64 -8.73 8.85
C ASN A 22 -2.82 -10.19 8.39
N ASP A 23 -3.71 -10.96 9.03
CA ASP A 23 -3.88 -12.39 8.73
C ASP A 23 -4.90 -12.67 7.61
N GLU A 24 -5.92 -11.82 7.44
CA GLU A 24 -6.99 -12.04 6.45
C GLU A 24 -6.60 -11.58 5.04
N LEU A 25 -5.76 -10.55 4.92
CA LEU A 25 -5.35 -9.98 3.63
C LEU A 25 -4.44 -10.89 2.78
N PRO A 26 -3.44 -11.58 3.35
CA PRO A 26 -2.64 -12.56 2.62
C PRO A 26 -3.51 -13.71 2.11
N ALA A 27 -4.48 -14.15 2.92
CA ALA A 27 -5.45 -15.17 2.53
C ALA A 27 -6.35 -14.73 1.36
N LEU A 28 -6.67 -13.43 1.27
CA LEU A 28 -7.54 -12.87 0.23
C LEU A 28 -6.83 -12.67 -1.12
N CYS A 29 -5.61 -12.11 -1.13
CA CYS A 29 -4.75 -12.03 -2.33
C CYS A 29 -3.41 -11.28 -2.15
N ALA A 30 -3.12 -10.69 -0.99
CA ALA A 30 -1.95 -9.82 -0.85
C ALA A 30 -0.68 -10.68 -0.73
N THR A 31 0.25 -10.56 -1.69
CA THR A 31 1.54 -11.26 -1.65
C THR A 31 2.38 -10.79 -0.47
N HIS A 32 2.29 -9.50 -0.15
CA HIS A 32 2.90 -8.89 1.02
C HIS A 32 1.91 -7.95 1.71
N VAL A 33 1.91 -7.94 3.04
CA VAL A 33 1.12 -7.00 3.84
C VAL A 33 2.05 -6.25 4.78
N LEU A 34 1.90 -4.92 4.83
CA LEU A 34 2.68 -4.03 5.67
C LEU A 34 1.76 -3.23 6.60
N ASN A 35 2.03 -3.22 7.90
CA ASN A 35 1.36 -2.33 8.83
C ASN A 35 2.03 -0.95 8.78
N THR A 36 1.24 0.08 8.50
CA THR A 36 1.70 1.48 8.40
C THR A 36 1.98 2.12 9.75
N GLU A 37 1.52 1.51 10.84
CA GLU A 37 1.81 1.93 12.22
C GLU A 37 3.07 1.26 12.79
N ASP A 38 3.65 0.30 12.07
CA ASP A 38 4.94 -0.30 12.43
C ASP A 38 6.06 0.72 12.25
N GLY A 39 6.91 0.88 13.27
CA GLY A 39 8.08 1.76 13.21
C GLY A 39 9.05 1.40 12.08
N GLU A 40 9.07 0.12 11.68
CA GLU A 40 9.93 -0.39 10.61
C GLU A 40 9.26 -0.38 9.22
N PHE A 41 8.03 0.15 9.10
CA PHE A 41 7.24 0.15 7.86
C PHE A 41 8.04 0.60 6.63
N VAL A 42 8.72 1.75 6.73
CA VAL A 42 9.44 2.35 5.59
C VAL A 42 10.61 1.47 5.15
N LEU A 43 11.30 0.84 6.10
CA LEU A 43 12.42 -0.05 5.80
C LEU A 43 11.92 -1.30 5.08
N ARG A 44 10.89 -1.95 5.61
CA ARG A 44 10.25 -3.11 4.98
C ARG A 44 9.66 -2.81 3.61
N ALA A 45 8.98 -1.67 3.47
CA ALA A 45 8.45 -1.23 2.20
C ALA A 45 9.56 -1.07 1.16
N ARG A 46 10.69 -0.47 1.54
CA ARG A 46 11.85 -0.28 0.65
C ARG A 46 12.50 -1.59 0.21
N GLU A 47 12.60 -2.57 1.11
CA GLU A 47 13.09 -3.92 0.77
C GLU A 47 12.20 -4.56 -0.29
N ILE A 48 10.89 -4.63 -0.02
CA ILE A 48 9.93 -5.26 -0.94
C ILE A 48 9.85 -4.51 -2.27
N ILE A 49 9.84 -3.17 -2.26
CA ILE A 49 9.81 -2.36 -3.48
C ILE A 49 11.08 -2.59 -4.32
N ARG A 50 12.23 -2.79 -3.68
CA ARG A 50 13.49 -3.06 -4.39
C ARG A 50 13.45 -4.41 -5.11
N ASP A 51 12.86 -5.41 -4.46
CA ASP A 51 12.78 -6.78 -4.97
C ASP A 51 11.71 -6.89 -6.07
N LEU A 52 10.51 -6.37 -5.81
CA LEU A 52 9.35 -6.51 -6.71
C LEU A 52 9.25 -5.41 -7.78
N LYS A 53 9.93 -4.28 -7.58
CA LYS A 53 9.94 -3.12 -8.49
C LYS A 53 8.54 -2.70 -8.98
N PRO A 54 7.57 -2.49 -8.07
CA PRO A 54 6.21 -2.13 -8.43
C PRO A 54 6.17 -0.85 -9.28
N LYS A 55 5.18 -0.77 -10.19
CA LYS A 55 5.04 0.35 -11.14
C LYS A 55 3.83 1.23 -10.88
N VAL A 56 2.91 0.81 -10.03
CA VAL A 56 1.68 1.53 -9.75
C VAL A 56 1.42 1.48 -8.25
N VAL A 57 1.09 2.63 -7.66
CA VAL A 57 0.50 2.72 -6.33
C VAL A 57 -0.95 3.20 -6.49
N LEU A 58 -1.87 2.49 -5.84
CA LEU A 58 -3.30 2.81 -5.86
C LEU A 58 -3.69 3.24 -4.45
N ASP A 59 -4.00 4.52 -4.30
CA ASP A 59 -4.06 5.18 -2.99
C ASP A 59 -5.42 5.84 -2.73
N ALA A 60 -6.00 5.49 -1.60
CA ALA A 60 -7.28 6.02 -1.12
C ALA A 60 -7.12 7.06 -0.01
N VAL A 61 -5.93 7.14 0.60
CA VAL A 61 -5.65 7.84 1.86
C VAL A 61 -4.95 9.15 1.58
N THR A 62 -3.98 9.14 0.65
CA THR A 62 -3.23 10.34 0.22
C THR A 62 -2.56 11.08 1.38
N ASP A 63 -1.85 10.33 2.22
CA ASP A 63 -1.12 10.84 3.39
C ASP A 63 0.42 10.78 3.22
N GLN A 64 1.14 11.18 4.26
CA GLN A 64 2.61 11.18 4.27
C GLN A 64 3.21 9.76 4.16
N THR A 65 2.47 8.73 4.56
CA THR A 65 2.91 7.35 4.42
C THR A 65 2.89 6.94 2.96
N ALA A 66 1.79 7.23 2.25
CA ALA A 66 1.69 7.02 0.81
C ALA A 66 2.78 7.78 0.03
N GLU A 67 3.07 9.03 0.41
CA GLU A 67 4.16 9.82 -0.17
C GLU A 67 5.52 9.12 0.00
N ARG A 68 5.88 8.72 1.22
CA ARG A 68 7.15 8.04 1.51
C ARG A 68 7.31 6.72 0.76
N THR A 69 6.22 5.97 0.63
CA THR A 69 6.19 4.74 -0.16
C THR A 69 6.43 5.05 -1.63
N PHE A 70 5.73 6.03 -2.21
CA PHE A 70 5.87 6.40 -3.62
C PHE A 70 7.27 6.90 -3.97
N LEU A 71 7.87 7.72 -3.10
CA LEU A 71 9.25 8.21 -3.27
C LEU A 71 10.30 7.08 -3.27
N SER A 72 9.97 5.92 -2.72
CA SER A 72 10.85 4.74 -2.73
C SER A 72 10.70 3.89 -3.99
N MET A 73 9.71 4.18 -4.86
CA MET A 73 9.43 3.39 -6.05
C MET A 73 10.39 3.67 -7.22
N PRO A 74 10.58 2.71 -8.15
CA PRO A 74 11.41 2.90 -9.32
C PRO A 74 10.93 4.05 -10.22
N PHE A 75 11.85 4.59 -11.04
CA PHE A 75 11.51 5.56 -12.07
C PHE A 75 10.39 5.06 -13.00
N GLY A 76 9.51 5.98 -13.40
CA GLY A 76 8.34 5.69 -14.25
C GLY A 76 7.15 5.08 -13.51
N SER A 77 7.20 5.01 -12.18
CA SER A 77 6.06 4.58 -11.37
C SER A 77 4.94 5.61 -11.39
N ARG A 78 3.69 5.14 -11.29
CA ARG A 78 2.48 5.97 -11.34
C ARG A 78 1.75 5.94 -10.01
N TRP A 79 1.40 7.12 -9.50
CA TRP A 79 0.52 7.26 -8.35
C TRP A 79 -0.91 7.53 -8.83
N ILE A 80 -1.81 6.61 -8.54
CA ILE A 80 -3.23 6.75 -8.82
C ILE A 80 -3.94 6.98 -7.47
N ALA A 81 -4.21 8.25 -7.17
CA ALA A 81 -5.04 8.63 -6.04
C ALA A 81 -6.52 8.59 -6.46
N TYR A 82 -7.35 7.83 -5.74
CA TYR A 82 -8.79 7.70 -6.03
C TYR A 82 -9.69 8.15 -4.88
N GLY A 83 -9.11 8.60 -3.78
CA GLY A 83 -9.83 9.11 -2.61
C GLY A 83 -8.89 9.90 -1.70
N LYS A 84 -9.49 10.49 -0.66
CA LYS A 84 -8.77 11.12 0.45
C LYS A 84 -9.46 10.71 1.75
N LEU A 85 -9.16 9.49 2.21
CA LEU A 85 -9.43 9.02 3.57
C LEU A 85 -8.46 9.76 4.51
N GLY A 86 -8.70 11.06 4.71
CA GLY A 86 -8.02 11.79 5.76
C GLY A 86 -8.60 11.41 7.13
N ASP A 87 -7.79 11.47 8.19
CA ASP A 87 -8.27 11.40 9.58
C ASP A 87 -9.02 12.68 9.99
N GLN A 88 -8.99 13.73 9.17
CA GLN A 88 -9.83 14.91 9.38
C GLN A 88 -11.22 14.69 8.78
N VAL A 89 -12.19 14.45 9.66
CA VAL A 89 -13.58 14.85 9.41
C VAL A 89 -13.55 16.36 9.18
N VAL A 90 -13.74 16.79 7.93
CA VAL A 90 -14.02 18.20 7.65
C VAL A 90 -15.40 18.47 8.24
N PRO A 91 -15.54 19.33 9.28
CA PRO A 91 -16.85 19.64 9.82
C PRO A 91 -17.68 20.28 8.70
N ARG A 92 -18.90 19.77 8.53
CA ARG A 92 -19.86 20.20 7.52
C ARG A 92 -20.62 21.44 7.96
#